data_AF-A0A5N7MKM6-F1
#
_entry.id   AF-A0A5N7MKM6-F1
#
_cell.length_a   1.000
_cell.length_b   1.000
_cell.length_c   1.000
_cell.angle_alpha   90.00
_cell.angle_beta   90.00
_cell.angle_gamma   90.00
#
_symmetry.space_group_name_H-M   'P 1'
#
loop_
_entity.id
_entity.type
_entity.pdbx_description
1 polymer ?
#
loop_
_entity_poly.entity_id
_entity_poly.type
_entity_poly.pdbx_seq_one_letter_code
_entity_poly.pdbx_strand_id
1 'polypeptide(L)'
;MMPQTILMVALAVRALLPGDAHEAGEAPPQPAQEAKALQARYEPESREVSNWRREAMDALEPKPVVAMAALFKAERPFVTRCVKLNNYWCIKSARWNGELATDGEGHVGFASAEHGADAAATLLRRYYLEFNRKSALDIVRRWAPAECNVATGIGGMAMLAVRGIGGTVRAQYLASRRKKGGAVRYTAKAGPGGKPGRVSIVIPMTPRTPQFRVPSIAEGMGEKPKPSQPQAVARRKPMKEPIVTASAPSKPAAKVQVASACPSELQRHRNYASRMVEGLGLSPNDDLKLFAEDGTPQPNLTHVMLAMSSFELGALRASPDLVEDAIERAAARLKEGVKDEERKADLSQVSPPRVER
;
A
#
# COMPACT_ATOMS: atom_id res chain seq x y z
N MET A 1 -20.35 -23.58 50.66
CA MET A 1 -21.44 -22.58 50.74
C MET A 1 -21.24 -21.46 49.70
N MET A 2 -21.11 -21.80 48.41
CA MET A 2 -20.80 -20.85 47.32
C MET A 2 -21.73 -20.90 46.07
N PRO A 3 -22.80 -21.73 45.96
CA PRO A 3 -23.69 -21.64 44.80
C PRO A 3 -24.82 -20.60 44.96
N GLN A 4 -25.17 -20.21 46.18
CA GLN A 4 -26.30 -19.30 46.44
C GLN A 4 -25.96 -17.82 46.20
N THR A 5 -24.70 -17.42 46.39
CA THR A 5 -24.24 -16.04 46.14
C THR A 5 -24.23 -15.70 44.64
N ILE A 6 -23.92 -16.66 43.77
CA ILE A 6 -23.91 -16.44 42.31
C ILE A 6 -25.34 -16.27 41.77
N LEU A 7 -26.29 -17.06 42.29
CA LEU A 7 -27.70 -16.98 41.89
C LEU A 7 -28.34 -15.63 42.30
N MET A 8 -27.98 -15.10 43.47
CA MET A 8 -28.49 -13.81 43.95
C MET A 8 -27.92 -12.61 43.16
N VAL A 9 -26.66 -12.69 42.72
CA VAL A 9 -26.07 -11.65 41.85
C VAL A 9 -26.71 -11.67 40.46
N ALA A 10 -26.98 -12.86 39.91
CA ALA A 10 -27.64 -13.00 38.60
C ALA A 10 -29.09 -12.45 38.62
N LEU A 11 -29.81 -12.61 39.73
CA LEU A 11 -31.18 -12.07 39.88
C LEU A 11 -31.19 -10.56 40.14
N ALA A 12 -30.20 -10.02 40.87
CA ALA A 12 -30.10 -8.57 41.12
C ALA A 12 -29.75 -7.78 39.85
N VAL A 13 -28.93 -8.32 38.94
CA VAL A 13 -28.60 -7.68 37.66
C VAL A 13 -29.82 -7.61 36.74
N ARG A 14 -30.75 -8.56 36.83
CA ARG A 14 -31.99 -8.58 36.03
C ARG A 14 -33.03 -7.55 36.49
N ALA A 15 -32.96 -7.11 37.74
CA ALA A 15 -33.87 -6.11 38.32
C ALA A 15 -33.43 -4.64 38.09
N LEU A 16 -32.20 -4.42 37.61
CA LEU A 16 -31.66 -3.09 37.29
C LEU A 16 -31.76 -2.72 35.81
N LEU A 17 -32.38 -3.57 35.00
CA LEU A 17 -32.73 -3.25 33.61
C LEU A 17 -34.13 -2.61 33.59
N PRO A 18 -34.25 -1.32 33.21
CA PRO A 18 -35.55 -0.67 33.11
C PRO A 18 -36.38 -1.30 31.99
N GLY A 19 -37.56 -1.81 32.35
CA GLY A 19 -38.59 -2.27 31.44
C GLY A 19 -39.60 -1.15 31.12
N ASP A 20 -39.74 -0.90 29.82
CA ASP A 20 -40.89 -0.40 29.05
C ASP A 20 -41.55 0.95 29.40
N ALA A 21 -41.41 1.93 28.49
CA ALA A 21 -42.47 2.29 27.54
C ALA A 21 -42.17 3.61 26.82
N HIS A 22 -42.04 3.57 25.49
CA HIS A 22 -42.84 4.42 24.61
C HIS A 22 -42.72 3.96 23.15
N GLU A 23 -43.87 3.60 22.57
CA GLU A 23 -44.07 3.44 21.14
C GLU A 23 -43.70 4.74 20.40
N ALA A 24 -42.69 4.64 19.55
CA ALA A 24 -42.57 5.45 18.35
C ALA A 24 -42.24 4.48 17.21
N GLY A 25 -43.09 4.45 16.19
CA GLY A 25 -42.95 3.54 15.06
C GLY A 25 -41.63 3.75 14.34
N GLU A 26 -40.67 2.88 14.61
CA GLU A 26 -39.49 2.69 13.80
C GLU A 26 -39.58 1.28 13.24
N ALA A 27 -39.80 1.20 11.92
CA ALA A 27 -39.85 -0.07 11.21
C ALA A 27 -38.58 -0.89 11.56
N PRO A 28 -38.69 -2.22 11.76
CA PRO A 28 -37.53 -3.04 12.03
C PRO A 28 -36.48 -2.76 10.94
N PRO A 29 -35.21 -2.46 11.30
CA PRO A 29 -34.18 -2.21 10.32
C PRO A 29 -34.14 -3.41 9.38
N GLN A 30 -34.30 -3.13 8.08
CA GLN A 30 -34.29 -4.18 7.08
C GLN A 30 -32.97 -4.97 7.24
N PRO A 31 -32.98 -6.30 7.13
CA PRO A 31 -31.77 -7.13 7.32
C PRO A 31 -30.60 -6.70 6.42
N ALA A 32 -30.90 -6.03 5.30
CA ALA A 32 -29.91 -5.44 4.40
C ALA A 32 -29.15 -4.23 5.00
N GLN A 33 -29.74 -3.46 5.92
CA GLN A 33 -29.09 -2.33 6.60
C GLN A 33 -28.23 -2.80 7.79
N GLU A 34 -28.65 -3.82 8.54
CA GLU A 34 -27.80 -4.48 9.55
C GLU A 34 -26.62 -5.22 8.90
N ALA A 35 -26.83 -5.90 7.77
CA ALA A 35 -25.75 -6.51 7.00
C ALA A 35 -24.75 -5.48 6.45
N LYS A 36 -25.21 -4.24 6.14
CA LYS A 36 -24.34 -3.12 5.75
C LYS A 36 -23.61 -2.51 6.94
N ALA A 37 -24.22 -2.48 8.12
CA ALA A 37 -23.60 -2.02 9.36
C ALA A 37 -22.48 -2.97 9.87
N LEU A 38 -22.52 -4.25 9.46
CA LEU A 38 -21.49 -5.24 9.73
C LEU A 38 -20.32 -5.21 8.74
N GLN A 39 -20.43 -4.50 7.62
CA GLN A 39 -19.34 -4.41 6.66
C GLN A 39 -18.24 -3.49 7.20
N ALA A 40 -17.00 -3.99 7.19
CA ALA A 40 -15.83 -3.21 7.52
C ALA A 40 -15.76 -1.96 6.63
N ARG A 41 -15.60 -0.80 7.25
CA ARG A 41 -15.46 0.50 6.56
C ARG A 41 -14.25 1.23 7.10
N TYR A 42 -13.57 1.97 6.24
CA TYR A 42 -12.52 2.86 6.68
C TYR A 42 -13.11 4.18 7.19
N GLU A 43 -12.65 4.62 8.36
CA GLU A 43 -13.05 5.86 9.01
C GLU A 43 -11.90 6.88 8.92
N PRO A 44 -11.98 7.88 8.01
CA PRO A 44 -10.85 8.78 7.73
C PRO A 44 -10.46 9.67 8.92
N GLU A 45 -11.42 10.05 9.76
CA GLU A 45 -11.21 10.93 10.91
C GLU A 45 -10.34 10.26 11.99
N SER A 46 -10.64 9.00 12.28
CA SER A 46 -9.93 8.16 13.25
C SER A 46 -8.76 7.37 12.64
N ARG A 47 -8.65 7.35 11.30
CA ARG A 47 -7.67 6.59 10.51
C ARG A 47 -7.65 5.11 10.88
N GLU A 48 -8.83 4.52 11.01
CA GLU A 48 -9.00 3.11 11.38
C GLU A 48 -10.09 2.42 10.58
N VAL A 49 -10.07 1.09 10.53
CA VAL A 49 -11.14 0.27 9.97
C VAL A 49 -12.10 -0.11 11.08
N SER A 50 -13.41 0.06 10.87
CA SER A 50 -14.44 -0.07 11.91
C SER A 50 -14.42 -1.38 12.71
N ASN A 51 -13.98 -2.50 12.11
CA ASN A 51 -13.92 -3.81 12.75
C ASN A 51 -12.57 -4.14 13.41
N TRP A 52 -11.58 -3.24 13.41
CA TRP A 52 -10.20 -3.59 13.79
C TRP A 52 -10.06 -4.20 15.19
N ARG A 53 -10.90 -3.75 16.15
CA ARG A 53 -10.87 -4.27 17.53
C ARG A 53 -11.29 -5.74 17.58
N ARG A 54 -12.29 -6.13 16.78
CA ARG A 54 -12.76 -7.51 16.71
C ARG A 54 -11.70 -8.38 16.04
N GLU A 55 -11.22 -7.95 14.88
CA GLU A 55 -10.15 -8.66 14.13
C GLU A 55 -8.91 -8.86 15.01
N ALA A 56 -8.48 -7.82 15.73
CA ALA A 56 -7.31 -7.88 16.61
C ALA A 56 -7.45 -8.97 17.69
N MET A 57 -8.62 -9.11 18.33
CA MET A 57 -8.86 -10.10 19.38
C MET A 57 -8.57 -11.52 18.90
N ASP A 58 -8.94 -11.84 17.67
CA ASP A 58 -8.78 -13.17 17.09
C ASP A 58 -7.39 -13.34 16.47
N ALA A 59 -6.86 -12.28 15.86
CA ALA A 59 -5.73 -12.37 14.96
C ALA A 59 -4.38 -11.84 15.51
N LEU A 60 -4.36 -11.24 16.72
CA LEU A 60 -3.14 -10.76 17.36
C LEU A 60 -2.81 -11.49 18.67
N GLU A 61 -1.54 -11.42 19.05
CA GLU A 61 -0.96 -11.89 20.30
C GLU A 61 -0.06 -10.82 20.93
N PRO A 62 0.18 -10.86 22.25
CA PRO A 62 -0.44 -11.78 23.22
C PRO A 62 -1.86 -11.36 23.59
N LYS A 63 -2.77 -12.34 23.72
CA LYS A 63 -4.22 -12.12 23.94
C LYS A 63 -4.56 -11.19 25.11
N PRO A 64 -3.89 -11.23 26.28
CA PRO A 64 -4.18 -10.31 27.37
C PRO A 64 -3.95 -8.84 27.00
N VAL A 65 -2.87 -8.53 26.26
CA VAL A 65 -2.54 -7.16 25.85
C VAL A 65 -3.56 -6.67 24.80
N VAL A 66 -3.93 -7.55 23.87
CA VAL A 66 -4.95 -7.26 22.86
C VAL A 66 -6.32 -7.00 23.51
N ALA A 67 -6.72 -7.83 24.48
CA ALA A 67 -7.97 -7.65 25.22
C ALA A 67 -8.00 -6.30 25.97
N MET A 68 -6.89 -5.91 26.60
CA MET A 68 -6.78 -4.59 27.22
C MET A 68 -6.97 -3.45 26.20
N ALA A 69 -6.30 -3.54 25.05
CA ALA A 69 -6.38 -2.53 24.00
C ALA A 69 -7.79 -2.45 23.37
N ALA A 70 -8.39 -3.58 23.02
CA ALA A 70 -9.65 -3.67 22.29
C ALA A 70 -10.87 -3.37 23.17
N LEU A 71 -10.90 -3.88 24.41
CA LEU A 71 -12.09 -3.77 25.28
C LEU A 71 -12.08 -2.51 26.14
N PHE A 72 -10.91 -2.06 26.61
CA PHE A 72 -10.80 -0.95 27.56
C PHE A 72 -10.29 0.35 26.92
N LYS A 73 -10.19 0.39 25.58
CA LYS A 73 -9.64 1.54 24.82
C LYS A 73 -8.25 1.96 25.29
N ALA A 74 -7.48 1.04 25.90
CA ALA A 74 -6.12 1.24 26.36
C ALA A 74 -5.12 1.12 25.18
N GLU A 75 -5.36 1.90 24.12
CA GLU A 75 -4.66 1.74 22.85
C GLU A 75 -3.20 2.17 22.93
N ARG A 76 -2.86 3.19 23.71
CA ARG A 76 -1.48 3.65 23.86
C ARG A 76 -0.82 2.98 25.08
N PRO A 77 0.45 2.54 24.96
CA PRO A 77 1.36 2.62 23.82
C PRO A 77 1.34 1.40 22.87
N PHE A 78 0.42 0.44 23.07
CA PHE A 78 0.52 -0.92 22.49
C PHE A 78 -0.01 -1.06 21.06
N VAL A 79 -1.01 -0.26 20.68
CA VAL A 79 -1.69 -0.35 19.38
C VAL A 79 -1.00 0.58 18.40
N THR A 80 -0.33 0.00 17.42
CA THR A 80 0.21 0.75 16.28
C THR A 80 -0.88 1.11 15.29
N ARG A 81 -0.61 2.08 14.41
CA ARG A 81 -1.51 2.44 13.30
C ARG A 81 -1.90 1.24 12.43
N CYS A 82 -0.98 0.29 12.26
CA CYS A 82 -1.14 -0.86 11.37
C CYS A 82 -2.14 -1.87 11.94
N VAL A 83 -2.25 -1.96 13.27
CA VAL A 83 -3.32 -2.74 13.95
C VAL A 83 -4.69 -2.18 13.60
N LYS A 84 -4.85 -0.86 13.70
CA LYS A 84 -6.11 -0.15 13.38
C LYS A 84 -6.56 -0.30 11.92
N LEU A 85 -5.65 -0.73 11.05
CA LEU A 85 -5.87 -0.90 9.62
C LEU A 85 -6.07 -2.36 9.21
N ASN A 86 -6.15 -3.31 10.16
CA ASN A 86 -6.11 -4.75 9.88
C ASN A 86 -4.89 -5.15 9.02
N ASN A 87 -3.78 -4.43 9.17
CA ASN A 87 -2.61 -4.53 8.30
C ASN A 87 -1.36 -4.83 9.13
N TYR A 88 -1.24 -6.06 9.63
CA TYR A 88 -0.23 -6.41 10.64
C TYR A 88 1.21 -6.48 10.14
N TRP A 89 1.44 -6.23 8.84
CA TRP A 89 2.75 -6.12 8.21
C TRP A 89 3.02 -4.74 7.60
N CYS A 90 2.15 -3.75 7.88
CA CYS A 90 2.26 -2.39 7.38
C CYS A 90 2.43 -2.27 5.84
N ILE A 91 1.71 -3.09 5.09
CA ILE A 91 1.77 -3.15 3.62
C ILE A 91 1.24 -1.86 3.01
N LYS A 92 1.91 -1.41 1.95
CA LYS A 92 1.51 -0.25 1.14
C LYS A 92 0.50 -0.61 0.06
N SER A 93 -0.31 0.36 -0.35
CA SER A 93 -1.35 0.18 -1.37
C SER A 93 -0.82 -0.33 -2.70
N ALA A 94 -1.52 -1.33 -3.24
CA ALA A 94 -1.29 -1.86 -4.57
C ALA A 94 -2.57 -2.40 -5.22
N ARG A 95 -3.76 -2.00 -4.75
CA ARG A 95 -5.07 -2.57 -5.12
C ARG A 95 -5.17 -4.04 -4.71
N TRP A 96 -4.89 -4.29 -3.44
CA TRP A 96 -4.98 -5.63 -2.87
C TRP A 96 -6.44 -6.09 -2.77
N ASN A 97 -6.64 -7.42 -2.73
CA ASN A 97 -7.94 -7.96 -2.37
C ASN A 97 -8.30 -7.52 -0.94
N GLY A 98 -9.53 -7.05 -0.72
CA GLY A 98 -9.99 -6.53 0.56
C GLY A 98 -9.44 -5.14 0.93
N GLU A 99 -8.76 -4.43 0.02
CA GLU A 99 -8.33 -3.04 0.25
C GLU A 99 -9.55 -2.09 0.30
N LEU A 100 -9.76 -1.44 1.45
CA LEU A 100 -10.85 -0.48 1.66
C LEU A 100 -10.40 0.96 1.39
N ALA A 101 -9.22 1.32 1.88
CA ALA A 101 -8.67 2.67 1.78
C ALA A 101 -7.16 2.68 2.07
N THR A 102 -6.58 3.87 2.00
CA THR A 102 -5.18 4.12 2.35
C THR A 102 -5.06 5.28 3.32
N ASP A 103 -4.11 5.18 4.25
CA ASP A 103 -3.77 6.29 5.13
C ASP A 103 -2.84 7.31 4.45
N GLY A 104 -2.53 8.41 5.13
CA GLY A 104 -1.67 9.47 4.58
C GLY A 104 -0.23 9.04 4.24
N GLU A 105 0.22 7.89 4.72
CA GLU A 105 1.53 7.30 4.44
C GLU A 105 1.43 6.12 3.45
N GLY A 106 0.24 5.88 2.89
CA GLY A 106 -0.04 4.83 1.92
C GLY A 106 -0.20 3.43 2.50
N HIS A 107 -0.34 3.27 3.82
CA HIS A 107 -0.70 1.97 4.42
C HIS A 107 -2.14 1.62 4.07
N VAL A 108 -2.36 0.37 3.73
CA VAL A 108 -3.68 -0.15 3.37
C VAL A 108 -4.50 -0.41 4.63
N GLY A 109 -5.76 0.02 4.61
CA GLY A 109 -6.81 -0.50 5.49
C GLY A 109 -7.49 -1.68 4.82
N PHE A 110 -7.39 -2.88 5.42
CA PHE A 110 -8.01 -4.10 4.92
C PHE A 110 -9.38 -4.35 5.55
N ALA A 111 -10.27 -4.98 4.78
CA ALA A 111 -11.60 -5.39 5.24
C ALA A 111 -11.54 -6.43 6.38
N SER A 112 -10.50 -7.25 6.41
CA SER A 112 -10.22 -8.23 7.48
C SER A 112 -8.72 -8.41 7.66
N ALA A 113 -8.31 -8.99 8.78
CA ALA A 113 -6.91 -9.35 9.03
C ALA A 113 -6.40 -10.41 8.04
N GLU A 114 -7.27 -11.34 7.62
CA GLU A 114 -6.96 -12.37 6.62
C GLU A 114 -6.52 -11.77 5.29
N HIS A 115 -7.20 -10.71 4.82
CA HIS A 115 -6.81 -10.01 3.60
C HIS A 115 -5.42 -9.37 3.72
N GLY A 116 -5.08 -8.84 4.90
CA GLY A 116 -3.74 -8.32 5.18
C GLY A 116 -2.67 -9.41 5.17
N ALA A 117 -2.96 -10.58 5.76
CA ALA A 117 -2.06 -11.72 5.78
C ALA A 117 -1.84 -12.33 4.38
N ASP A 118 -2.92 -12.45 3.60
CA ASP A 118 -2.88 -12.90 2.21
C ASP A 118 -2.03 -11.96 1.34
N ALA A 119 -2.17 -10.64 1.52
CA ALA A 119 -1.35 -9.64 0.85
C ALA A 119 0.12 -9.77 1.24
N ALA A 120 0.43 -10.05 2.52
CA ALA A 120 1.79 -10.24 3.00
C ALA A 120 2.46 -11.46 2.34
N ALA A 121 1.80 -12.61 2.36
CA ALA A 121 2.28 -13.84 1.75
C ALA A 121 2.49 -13.67 0.24
N THR A 122 1.54 -13.02 -0.43
CA THR A 122 1.63 -12.72 -1.87
C THR A 122 2.80 -11.80 -2.17
N LEU A 123 2.99 -10.74 -1.38
CA LEU A 123 4.08 -9.78 -1.58
C LEU A 123 5.45 -10.43 -1.37
N LEU A 124 5.60 -11.24 -0.33
CA LEU A 124 6.82 -12.01 -0.07
C LEU A 124 7.13 -12.99 -1.21
N ARG A 125 6.12 -13.69 -1.73
CA ARG A 125 6.27 -14.58 -2.90
C ARG A 125 6.82 -13.83 -4.10
N ARG A 126 6.25 -12.66 -4.40
CA ARG A 126 6.72 -11.81 -5.51
C ARG A 126 8.14 -11.34 -5.29
N TYR A 127 8.47 -10.87 -4.09
CA TYR A 127 9.84 -10.44 -3.76
C TYR A 127 10.84 -11.57 -3.95
N TYR A 128 10.49 -12.76 -3.48
CA TYR A 128 11.37 -13.91 -3.48
C TYR A 128 11.55 -14.55 -4.86
N LEU A 129 10.48 -14.65 -5.67
CA LEU A 129 10.48 -15.32 -6.97
C LEU A 129 10.65 -14.34 -8.14
N GLU A 130 9.82 -13.30 -8.22
CA GLU A 130 9.81 -12.37 -9.36
C GLU A 130 10.97 -11.37 -9.28
N PHE A 131 11.28 -10.87 -8.08
CA PHE A 131 12.34 -9.86 -7.89
C PHE A 131 13.67 -10.45 -7.40
N ASN A 132 13.76 -11.77 -7.28
CA ASN A 132 14.94 -12.51 -6.84
C ASN A 132 15.56 -11.97 -5.54
N ARG A 133 14.73 -11.53 -4.59
CA ARG A 133 15.14 -11.06 -3.26
C ARG A 133 15.12 -12.25 -2.30
N LYS A 134 16.22 -13.00 -2.27
CA LYS A 134 16.32 -14.27 -1.53
C LYS A 134 16.68 -14.08 -0.06
N SER A 135 17.39 -13.00 0.28
CA SER A 135 17.87 -12.73 1.64
C SER A 135 16.92 -11.82 2.43
N ALA A 136 16.97 -11.92 3.77
CA ALA A 136 16.21 -11.03 4.66
C ALA A 136 16.56 -9.56 4.43
N LEU A 137 17.86 -9.26 4.28
CA LEU A 137 18.32 -7.89 4.07
C LEU A 137 17.79 -7.29 2.77
N ASP A 138 17.74 -8.08 1.69
CA ASP A 138 17.22 -7.64 0.40
C ASP A 138 15.71 -7.42 0.40
N ILE A 139 14.97 -8.29 1.09
CA ILE A 139 13.53 -8.11 1.31
C ILE A 139 13.28 -6.83 2.12
N VAL A 140 13.95 -6.65 3.27
CA VAL A 140 13.76 -5.50 4.17
C VAL A 140 14.05 -4.17 3.47
N ARG A 141 15.13 -4.08 2.68
CA ARG A 141 15.48 -2.87 1.93
C ARG A 141 14.36 -2.41 1.00
N ARG A 142 13.57 -3.35 0.48
CA ARG A 142 12.42 -3.06 -0.39
C ARG A 142 11.13 -2.85 0.39
N TRP A 143 10.95 -3.60 1.48
CA TRP A 143 9.77 -3.59 2.35
C TRP A 143 9.64 -2.28 3.13
N ALA A 144 10.72 -1.85 3.78
CA ALA A 144 10.78 -0.67 4.63
C ALA A 144 11.93 0.25 4.17
N PRO A 145 11.81 0.94 3.02
CA PRO A 145 12.89 1.73 2.44
C PRO A 145 13.41 2.80 3.41
N ALA A 146 14.69 3.17 3.27
CA ALA A 146 15.30 4.20 4.11
C ALA A 146 14.61 5.55 3.86
N GLU A 147 14.17 6.23 4.93
CA GLU A 147 13.43 7.49 4.82
C GLU A 147 14.33 8.72 4.99
N CYS A 148 15.64 8.50 5.02
CA CYS A 148 16.59 9.56 5.28
C CYS A 148 16.57 10.67 4.24
N ASN A 149 15.99 11.82 4.63
CA ASN A 149 16.02 13.11 3.94
C ASN A 149 16.07 13.02 2.41
N VAL A 150 15.15 12.22 1.84
CA VAL A 150 14.68 12.47 0.49
C VAL A 150 13.68 13.63 0.58
N ALA A 151 14.21 14.82 0.79
CA ALA A 151 13.62 15.96 0.13
C ALA A 151 13.80 15.70 -1.37
N THR A 152 12.78 15.12 -1.99
CA THR A 152 12.64 14.83 -3.44
C THR A 152 13.36 13.60 -3.99
N GLY A 153 12.56 12.59 -4.33
CA GLY A 153 12.98 11.37 -5.02
C GLY A 153 11.75 10.58 -5.47
N ILE A 154 10.92 11.19 -6.32
CA ILE A 154 9.91 10.55 -7.19
C ILE A 154 8.86 9.66 -6.48
N GLY A 155 8.36 10.08 -5.31
CA GLY A 155 7.21 9.43 -4.66
C GLY A 155 6.45 10.32 -3.66
N GLY A 156 7.18 11.10 -2.85
CA GLY A 156 6.56 11.96 -1.84
C GLY A 156 6.11 13.36 -2.31
N MET A 157 6.62 13.86 -3.45
CA MET A 157 6.22 15.16 -3.99
C MET A 157 5.03 15.07 -4.96
N ALA A 158 4.67 13.87 -5.41
CA ALA A 158 3.55 13.69 -6.33
C ALA A 158 2.19 13.93 -5.63
N MET A 159 2.06 13.66 -4.32
CA MET A 159 0.83 13.94 -3.58
C MET A 159 0.62 15.44 -3.29
N LEU A 160 1.69 16.22 -3.14
CA LEU A 160 1.60 17.69 -3.02
C LEU A 160 1.39 18.39 -4.38
N ALA A 161 1.65 17.70 -5.49
CA ALA A 161 1.48 18.25 -6.84
C ALA A 161 0.13 17.89 -7.51
N VAL A 162 -0.67 16.98 -6.94
CA VAL A 162 -2.04 16.71 -7.44
C VAL A 162 -3.01 17.82 -7.02
N ARG A 163 -2.75 18.51 -5.91
CA ARG A 163 -3.45 19.73 -5.54
C ARG A 163 -2.47 20.89 -5.67
N GLY A 164 -2.38 21.43 -6.89
CA GLY A 164 -1.48 22.53 -7.21
C GLY A 164 -1.47 23.61 -6.12
N ILE A 165 -0.32 24.28 -5.97
CA ILE A 165 0.01 25.32 -4.96
C ILE A 165 -1.04 26.46 -4.87
N GLY A 166 -2.02 26.50 -5.77
CA GLY A 166 -3.19 27.37 -5.77
C GLY A 166 -4.08 27.29 -4.53
N GLY A 167 -3.98 26.24 -3.71
CA GLY A 167 -4.70 26.13 -2.43
C GLY A 167 -4.04 26.83 -1.24
N THR A 168 -2.80 27.34 -1.39
CA THR A 168 -2.13 28.05 -0.29
C THR A 168 -2.74 29.44 -0.11
N VAL A 169 -2.87 29.91 1.15
CA VAL A 169 -3.36 31.26 1.48
C VAL A 169 -2.58 32.34 0.71
N ARG A 170 -1.28 32.12 0.49
CA ARG A 170 -0.43 33.00 -0.32
C ARG A 170 -0.81 33.01 -1.80
N ALA A 171 -1.15 31.87 -2.39
CA ALA A 171 -1.60 31.81 -3.78
C ALA A 171 -3.00 32.43 -3.96
N GLN A 172 -3.91 32.22 -3.01
CA GLN A 172 -5.22 32.87 -3.01
C GLN A 172 -5.11 34.39 -2.84
N TYR A 173 -4.21 34.87 -1.96
CA TYR A 173 -3.92 36.29 -1.78
C TYR A 173 -3.32 36.94 -3.04
N LEU A 174 -2.43 36.22 -3.75
CA LEU A 174 -1.86 36.71 -5.00
C LEU A 174 -2.85 36.64 -6.17
N ALA A 175 -3.77 35.69 -6.17
CA ALA A 175 -4.84 35.58 -7.16
C ALA A 175 -5.91 36.67 -6.97
N SER A 176 -6.30 36.98 -5.73
CA SER A 176 -7.30 38.01 -5.41
C SER A 176 -6.81 39.44 -5.71
N ARG A 177 -5.50 39.65 -5.84
CA ARG A 177 -4.89 40.95 -6.19
C ARG A 177 -4.60 41.15 -7.67
N ARG A 178 -4.91 40.19 -8.57
CA ARG A 178 -4.74 40.40 -10.02
C ARG A 178 -5.89 41.24 -10.59
N LYS A 179 -5.70 42.56 -10.65
CA LYS A 179 -6.51 43.42 -11.55
C LYS A 179 -6.14 43.08 -13.00
N LYS A 180 -7.13 42.59 -13.75
CA LYS A 180 -7.23 42.44 -15.23
C LYS A 180 -5.90 42.33 -16.02
N GLY A 181 -5.51 41.10 -16.35
CA GLY A 181 -5.05 40.76 -17.71
C GLY A 181 -3.62 41.13 -18.16
N GLY A 182 -2.62 41.18 -17.28
CA GLY A 182 -1.22 41.41 -17.69
C GLY A 182 -0.23 40.40 -17.11
N ALA A 183 0.59 39.78 -17.98
CA ALA A 183 1.78 39.02 -17.54
C ALA A 183 2.89 40.00 -17.14
N VAL A 184 3.28 40.00 -15.86
CA VAL A 184 4.35 40.84 -15.36
C VAL A 184 5.70 40.22 -15.75
N ARG A 185 6.42 40.85 -16.68
CA ARG A 185 7.85 40.60 -16.90
C ARG A 185 8.64 41.39 -15.86
N TYR A 186 9.31 40.72 -14.94
CA TYR A 186 10.34 41.33 -14.12
C TYR A 186 11.66 41.31 -14.91
N THR A 187 12.06 42.45 -15.46
CA THR A 187 13.46 42.70 -15.85
C THR A 187 14.15 43.35 -14.66
N ALA A 188 15.05 42.62 -14.00
CA ALA A 188 15.86 43.19 -12.92
C ALA A 188 16.91 44.12 -13.55
N LYS A 189 16.83 45.43 -13.29
CA LYS A 189 17.96 46.35 -13.48
C LYS A 189 18.99 46.07 -12.39
N ALA A 190 20.22 45.78 -12.80
CA ALA A 190 21.36 45.59 -11.90
C ALA A 190 21.76 46.94 -11.27
N GLY A 191 21.74 47.02 -9.95
CA GLY A 191 22.44 48.06 -9.19
C GLY A 191 23.94 47.75 -9.07
N PRO A 192 24.78 48.74 -8.75
CA PRO A 192 26.23 48.56 -8.69
C PRO A 192 26.61 47.75 -7.46
N GLY A 193 26.97 46.48 -7.67
CA GLY A 193 27.50 45.57 -6.65
C GLY A 193 26.48 44.56 -6.11
N GLY A 194 26.35 43.40 -6.76
CA GLY A 194 25.62 42.27 -6.18
C GLY A 194 25.20 41.20 -7.18
N LYS A 195 25.87 40.05 -7.11
CA LYS A 195 25.60 38.69 -7.62
C LYS A 195 24.35 38.48 -8.53
N PRO A 196 24.47 37.77 -9.66
CA PRO A 196 23.33 37.53 -10.56
C PRO A 196 22.21 36.74 -9.85
N GLY A 197 21.04 37.36 -9.72
CA GLY A 197 19.82 36.73 -9.22
C GLY A 197 19.35 35.62 -10.17
N ARG A 198 19.04 34.45 -9.60
CA ARG A 198 18.41 33.33 -10.32
C ARG A 198 17.06 33.77 -10.88
N VAL A 199 16.93 33.76 -12.20
CA VAL A 199 15.67 33.96 -12.90
C VAL A 199 14.90 32.63 -12.88
N SER A 200 13.79 32.54 -12.16
CA SER A 200 12.85 31.43 -12.31
C SER A 200 11.95 31.70 -13.51
N ILE A 201 12.23 31.04 -14.63
CA ILE A 201 11.33 31.05 -15.79
C ILE A 201 10.19 30.08 -15.52
N VAL A 202 8.96 30.58 -15.44
CA VAL A 202 7.75 29.75 -15.48
C VAL A 202 7.39 29.54 -16.94
N ILE A 203 7.66 28.35 -17.46
CA ILE A 203 7.24 27.94 -18.80
C ILE A 203 5.74 27.62 -18.73
N PRO A 204 4.87 28.27 -19.53
CA PRO A 204 3.47 27.87 -19.61
C PRO A 204 3.37 26.50 -20.31
N MET A 205 2.99 25.46 -19.56
CA MET A 205 2.73 24.15 -20.14
C MET A 205 1.41 24.20 -20.90
N THR A 206 1.47 24.12 -22.23
CA THR A 206 0.32 23.81 -23.09
C THR A 206 -0.15 22.36 -22.83
N PRO A 207 -1.45 22.06 -22.99
CA PRO A 207 -2.05 20.80 -22.55
C PRO A 207 -1.86 19.66 -23.57
N ARG A 208 -0.61 19.37 -23.93
CA ARG A 208 -0.23 18.17 -24.70
C ARG A 208 1.16 17.71 -24.28
N THR A 209 1.27 17.19 -23.06
CA THR A 209 2.39 16.32 -22.71
C THR A 209 2.11 14.92 -23.26
N PRO A 210 3.09 14.28 -23.92
CA PRO A 210 2.97 12.86 -24.25
C PRO A 210 2.85 12.09 -22.93
N GLN A 211 1.74 11.37 -22.77
CA GLN A 211 1.58 10.43 -21.67
C GLN A 211 2.62 9.33 -21.87
N PHE A 212 3.74 9.42 -21.16
CA PHE A 212 4.59 8.26 -20.95
C PHE A 212 3.77 7.28 -20.12
N ARG A 213 3.22 6.25 -20.78
CA ARG A 213 2.67 5.09 -20.10
C ARG A 213 3.79 4.51 -19.24
N VAL A 214 3.59 4.57 -17.93
CA VAL A 214 4.28 3.68 -17.00
C VAL A 214 3.96 2.25 -17.46
N PRO A 215 4.94 1.34 -17.57
CA PRO A 215 4.66 -0.05 -17.89
C PRO A 215 3.63 -0.58 -16.89
N SER A 216 2.51 -1.08 -17.44
CA SER A 216 1.50 -1.78 -16.66
C SER A 216 2.14 -3.00 -16.00
N ILE A 217 2.04 -3.14 -14.68
CA ILE A 217 2.41 -4.36 -13.94
C ILE A 217 1.31 -5.43 -14.12
N ALA A 218 0.68 -5.48 -15.30
CA ALA A 218 -0.35 -6.44 -15.64
C ALA A 218 -0.25 -6.74 -17.14
N GLU A 219 0.71 -7.59 -17.49
CA GLU A 219 0.56 -8.46 -18.64
C GLU A 219 -0.28 -9.66 -18.15
N GLY A 220 -1.50 -9.82 -18.67
CA GLY A 220 -2.27 -11.08 -18.48
C GLY A 220 -3.73 -11.00 -18.05
N MET A 221 -4.29 -9.84 -17.70
CA MET A 221 -5.75 -9.71 -17.48
C MET A 221 -6.38 -8.86 -18.58
N GLY A 222 -6.97 -9.53 -19.58
CA GLY A 222 -7.45 -8.94 -20.82
C GLY A 222 -8.56 -7.90 -20.65
N GLU A 223 -8.30 -6.68 -21.14
CA GLU A 223 -9.33 -5.70 -21.45
C GLU A 223 -9.94 -6.02 -22.83
N LYS A 224 -11.26 -6.20 -22.91
CA LYS A 224 -12.00 -6.24 -24.17
C LYS A 224 -12.00 -4.83 -24.79
N PRO A 225 -11.58 -4.64 -26.06
CA PRO A 225 -11.53 -3.32 -26.68
C PRO A 225 -12.92 -2.78 -26.97
N LYS A 226 -13.21 -1.56 -26.49
CA LYS A 226 -14.40 -0.79 -26.86
C LYS A 226 -14.18 -0.16 -28.26
N PRO A 227 -15.17 -0.20 -29.18
CA PRO A 227 -14.98 0.23 -30.56
C PRO A 227 -14.76 1.75 -30.68
N SER A 228 -13.74 2.11 -31.45
CA SER A 228 -13.35 3.47 -31.83
C SER A 228 -14.26 4.05 -32.91
N GLN A 229 -14.81 5.25 -32.67
CA GLN A 229 -15.41 6.07 -33.73
C GLN A 229 -14.32 6.87 -34.49
N PRO A 230 -14.54 7.18 -35.79
CA PRO A 230 -13.47 7.54 -36.72
C PRO A 230 -13.05 9.02 -36.65
N GLN A 231 -11.73 9.26 -36.70
CA GLN A 231 -11.15 10.60 -36.83
C GLN A 231 -10.98 10.97 -38.31
N ALA A 232 -11.45 12.18 -38.65
CA ALA A 232 -11.33 12.78 -39.96
C ALA A 232 -9.90 13.26 -40.27
N VAL A 233 -9.54 13.09 -41.54
CA VAL A 233 -8.23 13.35 -42.16
C VAL A 233 -7.99 14.84 -42.36
N ALA A 234 -6.80 15.35 -41.98
CA ALA A 234 -6.29 16.63 -42.50
C ALA A 234 -4.75 16.70 -42.59
N ARG A 235 -4.26 16.37 -43.79
CA ARG A 235 -3.20 17.02 -44.61
C ARG A 235 -1.88 17.51 -43.97
N ARG A 236 -0.79 16.88 -44.43
CA ARG A 236 0.64 17.30 -44.36
C ARG A 236 0.94 18.56 -45.18
N LYS A 237 1.97 19.33 -44.75
CA LYS A 237 2.89 20.10 -45.61
C LYS A 237 4.34 20.03 -45.09
N PRO A 238 5.37 20.16 -45.94
CA PRO A 238 6.72 19.64 -45.66
C PRO A 238 7.83 20.69 -45.40
N MET A 239 8.82 20.25 -44.63
CA MET A 239 10.29 20.42 -44.74
C MET A 239 10.96 21.80 -44.72
N LYS A 240 11.94 21.95 -43.80
CA LYS A 240 13.30 22.47 -44.08
C LYS A 240 14.25 22.19 -42.90
N GLU A 241 15.25 21.34 -43.15
CA GLU A 241 16.59 21.35 -42.52
C GLU A 241 17.51 22.28 -43.36
N PRO A 242 18.81 22.54 -43.03
CA PRO A 242 19.66 22.14 -41.89
C PRO A 242 20.43 23.33 -41.26
N ILE A 243 21.31 23.08 -40.27
CA ILE A 243 22.77 23.36 -40.33
C ILE A 243 23.42 22.82 -39.05
N VAL A 244 24.41 21.96 -39.27
CA VAL A 244 25.38 21.46 -38.30
C VAL A 244 26.48 22.51 -38.14
N THR A 245 26.83 22.87 -36.90
CA THR A 245 28.18 23.36 -36.57
C THR A 245 28.69 22.61 -35.35
N ALA A 246 29.89 22.05 -35.51
CA ALA A 246 30.58 21.21 -34.55
C ALA A 246 31.46 22.04 -33.59
N SER A 247 31.77 21.40 -32.45
CA SER A 247 33.01 21.49 -31.65
C SER A 247 32.89 22.16 -30.27
N ALA A 248 32.88 21.32 -29.22
CA ALA A 248 33.91 21.30 -28.16
C ALA A 248 33.66 20.11 -27.21
N PRO A 249 34.70 19.43 -26.70
CA PRO A 249 34.56 18.23 -25.86
C PRO A 249 34.19 18.61 -24.42
N SER A 250 33.07 18.10 -23.91
CA SER A 250 32.73 18.21 -22.49
C SER A 250 33.46 17.15 -21.67
N LYS A 251 34.12 17.62 -20.60
CA LYS A 251 34.84 16.87 -19.57
C LYS A 251 34.07 15.66 -19.02
N PRO A 252 34.78 14.63 -18.50
CA PRO A 252 34.17 13.40 -18.03
C PRO A 252 33.11 13.67 -16.97
N ALA A 253 31.94 13.08 -17.17
CA ALA A 253 30.82 13.11 -16.25
C ALA A 253 31.29 12.69 -14.85
N ALA A 254 31.07 13.57 -13.89
CA ALA A 254 31.24 13.25 -12.48
C ALA A 254 30.44 11.98 -12.17
N LYS A 255 31.12 10.98 -11.59
CA LYS A 255 30.49 9.77 -11.07
C LYS A 255 29.29 10.21 -10.23
N VAL A 256 28.11 9.73 -10.61
CA VAL A 256 26.91 9.78 -9.77
C VAL A 256 27.26 9.04 -8.48
N GLN A 257 27.66 9.79 -7.47
CA GLN A 257 27.78 9.25 -6.13
C GLN A 257 26.36 8.94 -5.69
N VAL A 258 26.03 7.65 -5.69
CA VAL A 258 24.87 7.10 -5.01
C VAL A 258 24.88 7.69 -3.61
N ALA A 259 23.87 8.51 -3.30
CA ALA A 259 23.73 9.17 -2.01
C ALA A 259 23.98 8.13 -0.91
N SER A 260 24.93 8.42 -0.04
CA SER A 260 25.28 7.58 1.10
C SER A 260 24.02 7.31 1.91
N ALA A 261 23.59 6.05 1.91
CA ALA A 261 22.53 5.58 2.78
C ALA A 261 22.88 5.99 4.22
N CYS A 262 21.92 6.60 4.90
CA CYS A 262 22.09 6.99 6.29
C CYS A 262 22.65 5.83 7.12
N PRO A 263 23.75 6.04 7.86
CA PRO A 263 24.32 5.00 8.71
C PRO A 263 23.29 4.40 9.69
N SER A 264 22.38 5.22 10.22
CA SER A 264 21.30 4.77 11.12
C SER A 264 20.25 3.88 10.43
N GLU A 265 19.87 4.20 9.19
CA GLU A 265 18.87 3.43 8.43
C GLU A 265 19.44 2.07 8.01
N LEU A 266 20.72 2.04 7.61
CA LEU A 266 21.41 0.78 7.33
C LEU A 266 21.44 -0.13 8.57
N GLN A 267 21.67 0.44 9.75
CA GLN A 267 21.62 -0.32 10.99
C GLN A 267 20.20 -0.80 11.30
N ARG A 268 19.17 0.03 11.08
CA ARG A 268 17.76 -0.38 11.23
C ARG A 268 17.42 -1.57 10.32
N HIS A 269 17.84 -1.53 9.05
CA HIS A 269 17.63 -2.64 8.12
C HIS A 269 18.35 -3.91 8.56
N ARG A 270 19.59 -3.80 9.03
CA ARG A 270 20.33 -4.95 9.56
C ARG A 270 19.66 -5.54 10.79
N ASN A 271 19.17 -4.71 11.71
CA ASN A 271 18.45 -5.16 12.90
C ASN A 271 17.15 -5.88 12.52
N TYR A 272 16.37 -5.31 11.61
CA TYR A 272 15.15 -5.95 11.11
C TYR A 272 15.48 -7.28 10.41
N ALA A 273 16.43 -7.30 9.48
CA ALA A 273 16.81 -8.52 8.78
C ALA A 273 17.35 -9.59 9.73
N SER A 274 18.05 -9.21 10.81
CA SER A 274 18.51 -10.13 11.86
C SER A 274 17.35 -10.71 12.67
N ARG A 275 16.33 -9.91 12.98
CA ARG A 275 15.11 -10.39 13.64
C ARG A 275 14.33 -11.38 12.78
N MET A 276 14.30 -11.19 11.46
CA MET A 276 13.61 -12.12 10.55
C MET A 276 14.21 -13.53 10.53
N VAL A 277 15.51 -13.66 10.82
CA VAL A 277 16.25 -14.94 10.76
C VAL A 277 16.58 -15.51 12.14
N GLU A 278 16.13 -14.86 13.20
CA GLU A 278 16.44 -15.23 14.58
C GLU A 278 15.90 -16.63 14.91
N GLY A 279 16.80 -17.59 15.17
CA GLY A 279 16.41 -18.98 15.46
C GLY A 279 16.32 -19.90 14.23
N LEU A 280 16.53 -19.40 13.02
CA LEU A 280 16.58 -20.22 11.79
C LEU A 280 17.98 -20.78 11.48
N GLY A 281 19.01 -20.36 12.20
CA GLY A 281 20.40 -20.71 11.89
C GLY A 281 20.91 -20.11 10.57
N LEU A 282 20.28 -19.02 10.10
CA LEU A 282 20.62 -18.29 8.88
C LEU A 282 21.20 -16.91 9.21
N SER A 283 22.10 -16.43 8.37
CA SER A 283 22.55 -15.04 8.34
C SER A 283 21.55 -14.15 7.58
N PRO A 284 21.46 -12.83 7.88
CA PRO A 284 20.60 -11.91 7.13
C PRO A 284 20.83 -11.83 5.61
N ASN A 285 21.97 -12.33 5.12
CA ASN A 285 22.32 -12.36 3.70
C ASN A 285 22.10 -13.74 3.05
N ASP A 286 21.81 -14.78 3.84
CA ASP A 286 21.60 -16.13 3.32
C ASP A 286 20.23 -16.21 2.64
N ASP A 287 20.08 -17.21 1.76
CA ASP A 287 18.78 -17.53 1.20
C ASP A 287 17.81 -18.00 2.30
N LEU A 288 16.71 -17.28 2.44
CA LEU A 288 15.66 -17.57 3.41
C LEU A 288 14.90 -18.86 3.12
N LYS A 289 14.97 -19.39 1.89
CA LYS A 289 14.22 -20.58 1.47
C LYS A 289 12.71 -20.43 1.77
N LEU A 290 12.13 -19.28 1.40
CA LEU A 290 10.71 -18.98 1.68
C LEU A 290 9.76 -19.75 0.77
N PHE A 291 10.17 -19.98 -0.48
CA PHE A 291 9.37 -20.65 -1.50
C PHE A 291 10.27 -21.58 -2.31
N ALA A 292 9.72 -22.70 -2.78
CA ALA A 292 10.36 -23.49 -3.83
C ALA A 292 10.26 -22.78 -5.19
N GLU A 293 10.92 -23.29 -6.23
CA GLU A 293 10.96 -22.67 -7.56
C GLU A 293 9.58 -22.60 -8.23
N ASP A 294 8.72 -23.58 -7.98
CA ASP A 294 7.30 -23.62 -8.37
C ASP A 294 6.43 -22.60 -7.61
N GLY A 295 7.01 -21.97 -6.59
CA GLY A 295 6.37 -21.02 -5.69
C GLY A 295 5.59 -21.65 -4.54
N THR A 296 5.72 -22.96 -4.31
CA THR A 296 5.19 -23.63 -3.13
C THR A 296 5.81 -23.02 -1.86
N PRO A 297 5.02 -22.57 -0.88
CA PRO A 297 5.53 -22.07 0.40
C PRO A 297 6.37 -23.11 1.14
N GLN A 298 7.46 -22.68 1.75
CA GLN A 298 8.34 -23.52 2.59
C GLN A 298 8.21 -23.16 4.08
N PRO A 299 8.65 -24.04 5.01
CA PRO A 299 8.44 -23.84 6.46
C PRO A 299 8.99 -22.53 7.04
N ASN A 300 10.04 -21.97 6.45
CA ASN A 300 10.64 -20.71 6.91
C ASN A 300 9.71 -19.50 6.72
N LEU A 301 8.70 -19.59 5.84
CA LEU A 301 7.77 -18.50 5.56
C LEU A 301 6.95 -18.12 6.81
N THR A 302 6.43 -19.09 7.55
CA THR A 302 5.66 -18.86 8.77
C THR A 302 6.48 -18.07 9.79
N HIS A 303 7.72 -18.52 10.04
CA HIS A 303 8.64 -17.85 10.96
C HIS A 303 8.90 -16.40 10.54
N VAL A 304 9.23 -16.18 9.26
CA VAL A 304 9.54 -14.85 8.74
C VAL A 304 8.33 -13.92 8.81
N MET A 305 7.13 -14.40 8.46
CA MET A 305 5.91 -13.59 8.55
C MET A 305 5.60 -13.18 9.99
N LEU A 306 5.77 -14.08 10.96
CA LEU A 306 5.59 -13.77 12.39
C LEU A 306 6.63 -12.75 12.88
N ALA A 307 7.90 -12.93 12.51
CA ALA A 307 8.97 -12.01 12.88
C ALA A 307 8.76 -10.61 12.29
N MET A 308 8.34 -10.52 11.03
CA MET A 308 7.99 -9.24 10.40
C MET A 308 6.83 -8.56 11.11
N SER A 309 5.74 -9.29 11.39
CA SER A 309 4.61 -8.71 12.10
C SER A 309 5.00 -8.20 13.49
N SER A 310 5.78 -8.99 14.25
CA SER A 310 6.27 -8.56 15.56
C SER A 310 7.16 -7.30 15.48
N PHE A 311 7.99 -7.19 14.45
CA PHE A 311 8.84 -6.00 14.26
C PHE A 311 7.99 -4.74 13.99
N GLU A 312 6.97 -4.85 13.12
CA GLU A 312 6.12 -3.73 12.73
C GLU A 312 5.13 -3.30 13.84
N LEU A 313 4.68 -4.26 14.65
CA LEU A 313 3.68 -4.03 15.70
C LEU A 313 4.26 -3.83 17.10
N GLY A 314 5.55 -4.15 17.30
CA GLY A 314 6.26 -3.95 18.57
C GLY A 314 5.80 -4.92 19.65
N ALA A 315 4.91 -4.47 20.54
CA ALA A 315 4.43 -5.28 21.68
C ALA A 315 3.40 -6.34 21.27
N LEU A 316 2.88 -6.24 20.04
CA LEU A 316 1.94 -7.17 19.46
C LEU A 316 2.59 -7.91 18.29
N ARG A 317 1.97 -9.01 17.86
CA ARG A 317 2.30 -9.76 16.64
C ARG A 317 1.06 -10.47 16.12
N ALA A 318 1.03 -10.81 14.83
CA ALA A 318 0.04 -11.72 14.27
C ALA A 318 0.05 -13.07 15.01
N SER A 319 -1.12 -13.69 15.15
CA SER A 319 -1.23 -15.06 15.66
C SER A 319 -0.63 -16.06 14.66
N PRO A 320 -0.06 -17.19 15.14
CA PRO A 320 0.39 -18.28 14.28
C PRO A 320 -0.71 -18.77 13.32
N ASP A 321 -1.91 -18.99 13.84
CA ASP A 321 -3.07 -19.48 13.07
C ASP A 321 -3.38 -18.58 11.86
N LEU A 322 -3.41 -17.25 12.06
CA LEU A 322 -3.65 -16.31 10.95
C LEU A 322 -2.59 -16.44 9.85
N VAL A 323 -1.33 -16.65 10.24
CA VAL A 323 -0.22 -16.79 9.30
C VAL A 323 -0.29 -18.12 8.56
N GLU A 324 -0.53 -19.22 9.29
CA GLU A 324 -0.65 -20.55 8.72
C GLU A 324 -1.81 -20.61 7.71
N ASP A 325 -3.00 -20.12 8.09
CA ASP A 325 -4.15 -20.07 7.20
C ASP A 325 -3.89 -19.25 5.93
N ALA A 326 -3.16 -18.13 6.05
CA ALA A 326 -2.80 -17.31 4.89
C ALA A 326 -1.83 -18.03 3.93
N ILE A 327 -0.89 -18.79 4.49
CA ILE A 327 0.06 -19.60 3.72
C ILE A 327 -0.68 -20.75 3.04
N GLU A 328 -1.62 -21.40 3.71
CA GLU A 328 -2.46 -22.46 3.13
C GLU A 328 -3.31 -21.93 1.98
N ARG A 329 -3.99 -20.79 2.17
CA ARG A 329 -4.74 -20.12 1.09
C ARG A 329 -3.84 -19.73 -0.08
N ALA A 330 -2.61 -19.26 0.19
CA ALA A 330 -1.64 -18.98 -0.87
C ALA A 330 -1.26 -20.24 -1.65
N ALA A 331 -1.02 -21.36 -0.97
CA ALA A 331 -0.73 -22.64 -1.61
C ALA A 331 -1.93 -23.18 -2.42
N ALA A 332 -3.16 -23.02 -1.91
CA ALA A 332 -4.38 -23.42 -2.61
C ALA A 332 -4.56 -22.64 -3.93
N ARG A 333 -4.39 -21.31 -3.89
CA ARG A 333 -4.48 -20.45 -5.09
C ARG A 333 -3.47 -20.83 -6.17
N LEU A 334 -2.28 -21.31 -5.79
CA LEU A 334 -1.29 -21.82 -6.75
C LEU A 334 -1.79 -23.09 -7.44
N LYS A 335 -2.35 -24.03 -6.67
CA LYS A 335 -2.91 -25.28 -7.22
C LYS A 335 -4.09 -25.01 -8.15
N GLU A 336 -4.94 -24.04 -7.82
CA GLU A 336 -6.06 -23.61 -8.68
C GLU A 336 -5.55 -22.99 -9.98
N GLY A 337 -4.55 -22.11 -9.91
CA GLY A 337 -3.95 -21.50 -11.10
C GLY A 337 -3.33 -22.51 -12.06
N VAL A 338 -2.67 -23.55 -11.54
CA VAL A 338 -2.11 -24.64 -12.37
C VAL A 338 -3.22 -25.40 -13.09
N LYS A 339 -4.30 -25.77 -12.38
CA LYS A 339 -5.46 -26.47 -12.98
C LYS A 339 -6.15 -25.63 -14.06
N ASP A 340 -6.26 -24.32 -13.86
CA ASP A 340 -6.87 -23.43 -14.84
C ASP A 340 -6.03 -23.33 -16.13
N GLU A 341 -4.70 -23.31 -16.01
CA GLU A 341 -3.81 -23.30 -17.17
C GLU A 341 -3.82 -24.66 -17.91
N GLU A 342 -3.84 -25.79 -17.19
CA GLU A 342 -4.02 -27.12 -17.78
C GLU A 342 -5.36 -27.21 -18.54
N ARG A 343 -6.45 -26.73 -17.94
CA ARG A 343 -7.77 -26.71 -18.58
C ARG A 343 -7.80 -25.83 -19.83
N LYS A 344 -7.12 -24.68 -19.82
CA LYS A 344 -6.99 -23.82 -21.02
C LYS A 344 -6.16 -24.50 -22.10
N ALA A 345 -5.09 -25.20 -21.74
CA ALA A 345 -4.26 -25.94 -22.67
C ALA A 345 -5.07 -27.06 -23.36
N ASP A 346 -5.85 -27.83 -22.60
CA ASP A 346 -6.73 -28.89 -23.14
C ASP A 346 -7.79 -28.32 -24.10
N LEU A 347 -8.43 -27.20 -23.75
CA LEU A 347 -9.42 -26.54 -24.60
C LEU A 347 -8.82 -25.98 -25.89
N SER A 348 -7.53 -25.62 -25.90
CA SER A 348 -6.84 -25.14 -27.09
C SER A 348 -6.45 -26.26 -28.08
N GLN A 349 -6.48 -27.53 -27.65
CA GLN A 349 -6.18 -28.69 -28.49
C GLN A 349 -7.40 -29.26 -29.23
N VAL A 350 -8.61 -28.78 -28.92
CA VAL A 350 -9.82 -29.14 -29.65
C VAL A 350 -9.83 -28.39 -30.99
N SER A 351 -9.43 -29.08 -32.06
CA SER A 351 -9.42 -28.54 -33.41
C SER A 351 -10.82 -28.05 -33.82
N PRO A 352 -10.95 -26.86 -34.45
CA PRO A 352 -12.24 -26.38 -34.90
C PRO A 352 -12.84 -27.37 -35.92
N PRO A 353 -14.17 -27.57 -35.92
CA PRO A 353 -14.81 -28.48 -36.85
C PRO A 353 -14.47 -28.07 -38.28
N ARG A 354 -13.97 -29.03 -39.06
CA ARG A 354 -13.63 -28.85 -40.47
C ARG A 354 -14.93 -28.53 -41.21
N VAL A 355 -15.12 -27.27 -41.59
CA VAL A 355 -16.24 -26.87 -42.44
C VAL A 355 -15.96 -27.42 -43.84
N GLU A 356 -16.54 -28.57 -44.15
CA GLU A 356 -16.59 -29.08 -45.52
C GLU A 356 -17.46 -28.12 -46.34
N ARG A 357 -16.89 -27.59 -47.44
CA ARG A 357 -17.55 -26.69 -48.38
C ARG A 357 -18.14 -27.46 -49.54
#